data_AF-A0A0H3C9B1-F1
#
_entry.id   AF-A0A0H3C9B1-F1
#
_cell.length_a   1.000
_cell.length_b   1.000
_cell.length_c   1.000
_cell.angle_alpha   90.00
_cell.angle_beta   90.00
_cell.angle_gamma   90.00
#
_symmetry.space_group_name_H-M   'P 1'
#
loop_
_entity.id
_entity.type
_entity.pdbx_description
1 polymer ?
#
loop_
_entity_poly.entity_id
_entity_poly.type
_entity_poly.pdbx_seq_one_letter_code
_entity_poly.pdbx_strand_id
1 'polypeptide(L)'
;MPSASPRPSPPGSRLAGMREALLIAFCDAVNARADLDDALWARLSAAFSEAARIELMMLAGFYRTVSLLANGLRLEPEPFATPFPT
;
A
#
# COMPACT_ATOMS: atom_id res chain seq x y z
N MET A 1 -27.54 32.27 2.35
CA MET A 1 -26.89 31.28 1.46
C MET A 1 -25.56 30.92 2.09
N PRO A 2 -25.41 29.81 2.82
CA PRO A 2 -24.11 29.45 3.37
C PRO A 2 -23.22 28.95 2.23
N SER A 3 -22.15 29.69 1.96
CA SER A 3 -21.08 29.33 1.04
C SER A 3 -20.47 28.00 1.47
N ALA A 4 -20.65 26.95 0.67
CA ALA A 4 -20.02 25.66 0.91
C ALA A 4 -18.51 25.79 0.69
N SER A 5 -17.73 25.72 1.77
CA SER A 5 -16.27 25.64 1.68
C SER A 5 -15.84 24.40 0.87
N PRO A 6 -14.76 24.47 0.09
CA PRO A 6 -14.27 23.33 -0.67
C PRO A 6 -13.92 22.17 0.29
N ARG A 7 -14.39 20.95 -0.02
CA ARG A 7 -14.00 19.74 0.72
C ARG A 7 -12.46 19.61 0.70
N PRO A 8 -11.80 19.33 1.83
CA PRO A 8 -10.37 19.08 1.85
C PRO A 8 -10.04 17.87 0.97
N SER A 9 -9.02 18.01 0.13
CA SER A 9 -8.48 16.89 -0.65
C SER A 9 -7.99 15.78 0.29
N PRO A 10 -8.11 14.49 -0.09
CA PRO A 10 -7.64 13.39 0.76
C PRO A 10 -6.14 13.53 1.04
N PRO A 11 -5.70 13.32 2.30
CA PRO A 11 -4.35 13.64 2.76
C PRO A 11 -3.21 12.80 2.14
N GLY A 12 -3.50 11.81 1.28
CA GLY A 12 -2.50 10.89 0.74
C GLY A 12 -1.82 11.29 -0.58
N SER A 13 -2.34 12.27 -1.33
CA SER A 13 -1.90 12.48 -2.72
C SER A 13 -0.74 13.48 -2.92
N ARG A 14 -0.32 14.23 -1.89
CA ARG A 14 0.62 15.36 -2.06
C ARG A 14 1.94 15.29 -1.26
N LEU A 15 2.19 14.24 -0.48
CA LEU A 15 3.26 14.26 0.54
C LEU A 15 4.18 13.04 0.56
N ALA A 16 4.11 12.13 -0.42
CA ALA A 16 5.04 11.01 -0.44
C ALA A 16 6.46 11.55 -0.70
N GLY A 17 7.32 11.51 0.32
CA GLY A 17 8.75 11.68 0.14
C GLY A 17 9.30 10.60 -0.80
N MET A 18 10.55 10.77 -1.24
CA MET A 18 11.15 9.86 -2.23
C MET A 18 11.15 8.39 -1.77
N ARG A 19 11.24 8.14 -0.46
CA ARG A 19 11.19 6.79 0.12
C ARG A 19 9.78 6.21 0.15
N GLU A 20 8.78 7.01 0.50
CA GLU A 20 7.38 6.58 0.49
C GLU A 20 6.91 6.27 -0.94
N ALA A 21 7.28 7.11 -1.92
CA ALA A 21 6.97 6.86 -3.32
C ALA A 21 7.60 5.55 -3.83
N LEU A 22 8.81 5.22 -3.36
CA LEU A 22 9.46 3.96 -3.69
C LEU A 22 8.75 2.75 -3.07
N LEU A 23 8.24 2.87 -1.85
CA LEU A 23 7.42 1.82 -1.22
C LEU A 23 6.08 1.64 -1.93
N ILE A 24 5.46 2.72 -2.42
CA ILE A 24 4.24 2.62 -3.25
C ILE A 24 4.54 1.86 -4.53
N ALA A 25 5.62 2.21 -5.25
CA ALA A 25 6.03 1.49 -6.46
C ALA A 25 6.34 0.00 -6.20
N PHE A 26 6.93 -0.31 -5.04
CA PHE A 26 7.10 -1.69 -4.57
C PHE A 26 5.75 -2.41 -4.39
N CYS A 27 4.80 -1.80 -3.67
CA CYS A 27 3.47 -2.38 -3.46
C CYS A 27 2.74 -2.63 -4.78
N ASP A 28 2.80 -1.68 -5.71
CA ASP A 28 2.18 -1.80 -7.04
C ASP A 28 2.76 -3.01 -7.81
N ALA A 29 4.08 -3.15 -7.82
CA ALA A 29 4.77 -4.24 -8.49
C ALA A 29 4.41 -5.62 -7.89
N VAL A 30 4.53 -5.78 -6.56
CA VAL A 30 4.23 -7.05 -5.91
C VAL A 30 2.75 -7.41 -6.01
N ASN A 31 1.85 -6.43 -5.94
CA ASN A 31 0.42 -6.69 -6.10
C ASN A 31 0.09 -7.19 -7.51
N ALA A 32 0.65 -6.54 -8.55
CA ALA A 32 0.38 -6.84 -9.94
C ALA A 32 0.96 -8.18 -10.41
N ARG A 33 2.20 -8.50 -10.01
CA ARG A 33 2.95 -9.64 -10.58
C ARG A 33 3.65 -10.54 -9.56
N ALA A 34 3.58 -10.23 -8.27
CA ALA A 34 4.33 -10.91 -7.22
C ALA A 34 5.85 -10.97 -7.49
N ASP A 35 6.37 -9.94 -8.17
CA ASP A 35 7.75 -9.88 -8.65
C ASP A 35 8.24 -8.42 -8.73
N LEU A 36 9.55 -8.24 -8.72
CA LEU A 36 10.25 -6.96 -8.82
C LEU A 36 11.26 -7.03 -9.95
N ASP A 37 11.28 -6.03 -10.82
CA ASP A 37 12.36 -5.95 -11.80
C ASP A 37 13.68 -5.48 -11.15
N ASP A 38 14.79 -5.73 -11.83
CA ASP A 38 16.13 -5.40 -11.34
C ASP A 38 16.29 -3.91 -11.01
N ALA A 39 15.64 -3.02 -11.77
CA ALA A 39 15.75 -1.58 -11.58
C ALA A 39 15.06 -1.15 -10.27
N LEU A 40 13.87 -1.68 -9.98
CA LEU A 40 13.16 -1.43 -8.74
C LEU A 40 13.89 -2.06 -7.54
N TRP A 41 14.42 -3.28 -7.71
CA TRP A 41 15.21 -3.94 -6.68
C TRP A 41 16.48 -3.15 -6.33
N ALA A 42 17.20 -2.63 -7.33
CA ALA A 42 18.38 -1.80 -7.12
C ALA A 42 18.05 -0.50 -6.36
N ARG A 43 16.95 0.17 -6.73
CA ARG A 43 16.48 1.39 -6.04
C ARG A 43 16.10 1.10 -4.58
N LEU A 44 15.42 -0.01 -4.31
CA LEU A 44 15.12 -0.46 -2.94
C LEU A 44 16.40 -0.75 -2.16
N SER A 45 17.38 -1.39 -2.79
CA SER A 45 18.65 -1.74 -2.18
C SER A 45 19.49 -0.52 -1.77
N ALA A 46 19.38 0.58 -2.54
CA ALA A 46 20.02 1.84 -2.21
C ALA A 46 19.33 2.58 -1.05
N ALA A 47 18.02 2.38 -0.87
CA ALA A 47 17.23 3.10 0.14
C ALA A 47 17.04 2.33 1.46
N PHE A 48 17.04 0.99 1.42
CA PHE A 48 16.69 0.12 2.54
C PHE A 48 17.75 -0.97 2.77
N SER A 49 17.94 -1.34 4.04
CA SER A 49 18.80 -2.47 4.40
C SER A 49 18.28 -3.78 3.80
N GLU A 50 19.12 -4.80 3.76
CA GLU A 50 18.72 -6.14 3.31
C GLU A 50 17.60 -6.72 4.16
N ALA A 51 17.74 -6.65 5.50
CA ALA A 51 16.72 -7.11 6.42
C ALA A 51 15.36 -6.43 6.18
N ALA A 52 15.34 -5.11 5.97
CA ALA A 52 14.11 -4.37 5.68
C ALA A 52 13.48 -4.79 4.34
N ARG A 53 14.28 -5.08 3.31
CA ARG A 53 13.77 -5.58 2.01
C ARG A 53 13.14 -6.96 2.13
N ILE A 54 13.77 -7.86 2.88
CA ILE A 54 13.22 -9.19 3.17
C ILE A 54 11.89 -9.04 3.94
N GLU A 55 11.86 -8.18 4.95
CA GLU A 55 10.65 -7.88 5.72
C GLU A 55 9.53 -7.32 4.84
N LEU A 56 9.83 -6.40 3.91
CA LEU A 56 8.85 -5.88 2.95
C LEU A 56 8.24 -7.00 2.09
N MET A 57 9.06 -7.91 1.58
CA MET A 57 8.59 -9.06 0.78
C MET A 57 7.70 -9.99 1.60
N MET A 58 8.13 -10.32 2.83
CA MET A 58 7.34 -11.16 3.74
C MET A 58 6.00 -10.50 4.09
N LEU A 59 6.01 -9.20 4.40
CA LEU A 59 4.82 -8.43 4.73
C LEU A 59 3.82 -8.40 3.57
N ALA A 60 4.29 -8.15 2.35
CA ALA A 60 3.45 -8.17 1.16
C ALA A 60 2.81 -9.55 0.93
N GLY A 61 3.59 -10.63 1.07
CA GLY A 61 3.06 -12.00 0.96
C GLY A 61 2.05 -12.36 2.05
N PHE A 62 2.31 -11.94 3.30
CA PHE A 62 1.41 -12.14 4.43
C PHE A 62 0.06 -11.44 4.19
N TYR A 63 0.09 -10.16 3.82
CA TYR A 63 -1.15 -9.42 3.52
C TYR A 63 -1.88 -9.97 2.31
N ARG A 64 -1.19 -10.48 1.28
CA ARG A 64 -1.86 -11.16 0.16
C ARG A 64 -2.64 -12.39 0.61
N THR A 65 -2.09 -13.16 1.56
CA THR A 65 -2.79 -14.30 2.17
C THR A 65 -4.03 -13.84 2.94
N VAL A 66 -3.90 -12.80 3.78
CA VAL A 66 -5.02 -12.24 4.54
C VAL A 66 -6.11 -11.72 3.60
N SER A 67 -5.75 -10.95 2.57
CA SER A 67 -6.70 -10.43 1.58
C SER A 67 -7.39 -11.54 0.80
N LEU A 68 -6.67 -12.59 0.41
CA LEU A 68 -7.26 -13.76 -0.24
C LEU A 68 -8.33 -14.41 0.64
N LEU A 69 -8.04 -14.61 1.93
CA LEU A 69 -8.97 -15.20 2.88
C LEU A 69 -10.18 -14.30 3.12
N ALA A 70 -9.95 -13.01 3.42
CA ALA A 70 -11.03 -12.06 3.70
C ALA A 70 -11.99 -11.92 2.51
N ASN A 71 -11.45 -11.75 1.30
CA ASN A 71 -12.24 -11.61 0.08
C ASN A 71 -12.89 -12.93 -0.34
N GLY A 72 -12.13 -14.04 -0.31
CA GLY A 72 -12.59 -15.35 -0.75
C GLY A 72 -13.70 -15.93 0.13
N LEU A 73 -13.63 -15.69 1.44
CA LEU A 73 -14.65 -16.08 2.40
C LEU A 73 -15.79 -15.05 2.53
N ARG A 74 -15.68 -13.89 1.87
CA ARG A 74 -16.63 -12.78 1.95
C ARG A 74 -16.94 -12.39 3.40
N LEU A 75 -15.89 -12.12 4.18
CA LEU A 75 -16.06 -11.68 5.55
C LEU A 75 -16.83 -10.36 5.61
N GLU A 76 -17.83 -10.30 6.48
CA GLU A 76 -18.60 -9.08 6.70
C GLU A 76 -17.73 -8.00 7.36
N PRO A 77 -17.92 -6.71 7.00
CA PRO A 77 -17.20 -5.62 7.65
C PRO A 77 -17.49 -5.57 9.15
N GLU A 78 -16.45 -5.35 9.94
CA GLU A 78 -16.57 -5.20 11.39
C GLU A 78 -17.36 -3.93 11.75
N PRO A 79 -18.36 -3.97 12.66
CA PRO A 79 -19.20 -2.80 12.97
C PRO A 79 -18.46 -1.57 13.50
N PHE A 80 -17.26 -1.77 14.05
CA PHE A 80 -16.41 -0.70 14.59
C PHE A 80 -15.44 -0.12 13.56
N ALA A 81 -15.27 -0.75 12.39
CA ALA A 81 -14.34 -0.29 11.38
C ALA A 81 -14.91 0.91 10.62
N THR A 82 -14.07 1.90 10.33
CA THR A 82 -14.47 3.02 9.46
C THR A 82 -14.56 2.51 8.02
N PRO A 83 -15.71 2.68 7.33
CA PRO A 83 -15.86 2.21 5.95
C PRO A 83 -15.00 3.02 4.99
N PHE A 84 -14.60 2.40 3.88
CA PHE A 84 -13.92 3.11 2.80
C PHE A 84 -14.87 4.14 2.17
N PRO A 85 -14.36 5.33 1.77
CA PRO A 85 -15.13 6.28 0.97
C PRO A 85 -15.62 5.64 -0.32
N THR A 86 -16.87 5.94 -0.70
CA THR A 86 -17.47 5.57 -1.99
C THR A 86 -17.33 6.69 -3.01
#